data_AF-A0A4R1N9C5-F1
#
_entry.id   AF-A0A4R1N9C5-F1
#
_cell.length_a   1.000
_cell.length_b   1.000
_cell.length_c   1.000
_cell.angle_alpha   90.00
_cell.angle_beta   90.00
_cell.angle_gamma   90.00
#
_symmetry.space_group_name_H-M   'P 1'
#
loop_
_entity.id
_entity.type
_entity.pdbx_description
1 polymer ?
#
loop_
_entity_poly.entity_id
_entity_poly.type
_entity_poly.pdbx_seq_one_letter_code
_entity_poly.pdbx_strand_id
1 'polypeptide(L)'
;MMKKKNKGAKIVIIIVIVIILLVSIVAVYKYLQKDKKVEMDLMPNGLSLKETMSYLRFYNLSSHPYINFGSDVVIRKDYDIEKDGVDIYPILNTQMFLPVLNYSIFEEEGLYYDISGRIREILGEYGFNNKNYMTIQWVLDNPKIAYEISDLVERTRYANYPKISPGQYFDIFLKNNKEEKNGLTTFENISYAWAYKLESDIPLFYIDSKTEYIDGTQEMEFRITEETERFIEITNFMFWEYEVETDVEDTLLRGYRNRLEEHGFSKNNYITSQWVIENPIEAYKMIEDTNYNFFWDTPKFQKAYEEYLEELAIIKE
;
A
#
# COMPACT_ATOMS: atom_id res chain seq x y z
N MET A 1 -71.82 40.23 -32.92
CA MET A 1 -70.78 39.25 -33.32
C MET A 1 -69.43 39.66 -32.71
N MET A 2 -68.53 38.70 -32.47
CA MET A 2 -67.17 38.81 -31.88
C MET A 2 -67.02 38.66 -30.34
N LYS A 3 -67.35 37.48 -29.80
CA LYS A 3 -66.73 36.91 -28.57
C LYS A 3 -66.07 35.55 -28.87
N LYS A 4 -65.22 35.48 -29.89
CA LYS A 4 -64.53 34.22 -30.30
C LYS A 4 -63.03 34.35 -30.61
N LYS A 5 -62.34 35.44 -30.24
CA LYS A 5 -60.90 35.62 -30.53
C LYS A 5 -59.91 35.28 -29.41
N ASN A 6 -60.36 35.01 -28.17
CA ASN A 6 -59.44 34.78 -27.03
C ASN A 6 -59.24 33.30 -26.61
N LYS A 7 -59.99 32.33 -27.17
CA LYS A 7 -59.76 30.91 -26.83
C LYS A 7 -58.52 30.34 -27.51
N GLY A 8 -58.29 30.67 -28.79
CA GLY A 8 -57.12 30.19 -29.54
C GLY A 8 -55.80 30.71 -28.96
N ALA A 9 -55.72 32.01 -28.64
CA ALA A 9 -54.53 32.61 -28.03
C ALA A 9 -54.18 31.99 -26.67
N LYS A 10 -55.17 31.68 -25.83
CA LYS A 10 -54.95 30.99 -24.55
C LYS A 10 -54.43 29.56 -24.73
N ILE A 11 -54.94 28.83 -25.72
CA ILE A 11 -54.47 27.47 -26.04
C ILE A 11 -53.01 27.51 -26.51
N VAL A 12 -52.65 28.48 -27.36
CA VAL A 12 -51.27 28.64 -27.84
C VAL A 12 -50.31 28.97 -26.70
N ILE A 13 -50.69 29.86 -25.78
CA ILE A 13 -49.87 30.19 -24.60
C ILE A 13 -49.65 28.97 -23.71
N ILE A 14 -50.69 28.15 -23.47
CA ILE A 14 -50.57 26.92 -22.68
C ILE A 14 -49.60 25.94 -23.36
N ILE A 15 -49.69 25.76 -24.68
CA ILE A 15 -48.79 24.88 -25.44
C ILE A 15 -47.33 25.37 -25.31
N VAL A 16 -47.08 26.67 -25.43
CA VAL A 16 -45.73 27.25 -25.28
C VAL A 16 -45.17 27.00 -23.87
N ILE A 17 -45.98 27.22 -22.82
CA ILE A 17 -45.56 26.98 -21.43
C ILE A 17 -45.23 25.50 -21.22
N VAL A 18 -46.06 24.60 -21.75
CA VAL A 18 -45.83 23.14 -21.65
C VAL A 18 -44.55 22.73 -22.38
N ILE A 19 -44.28 23.28 -23.56
CA ILE A 19 -43.04 22.99 -24.30
C ILE A 19 -41.82 23.49 -23.53
N ILE A 20 -41.85 24.70 -22.97
CA ILE A 20 -40.74 25.24 -22.17
C ILE A 20 -40.48 24.36 -20.94
N LEU A 21 -41.55 23.92 -20.26
CA LEU A 21 -41.44 22.99 -19.12
C LEU A 21 -40.85 21.64 -19.54
N LEU A 22 -41.31 21.05 -20.64
CA LEU A 22 -40.80 19.78 -21.15
C LEU A 22 -39.32 19.88 -21.55
N VAL A 23 -38.92 20.94 -22.24
CA VAL A 23 -37.51 21.18 -22.60
C VAL A 23 -36.66 21.37 -21.34
N SER A 24 -37.16 22.08 -20.32
CA SER A 24 -36.47 22.27 -19.05
C SER A 24 -36.32 20.94 -18.29
N ILE A 25 -37.36 20.11 -18.24
CA ILE A 25 -37.31 18.77 -17.62
C ILE A 25 -36.31 17.87 -18.36
N VAL A 26 -36.29 17.88 -19.70
CA VAL A 26 -35.34 17.08 -20.49
C VAL A 26 -33.91 17.59 -20.31
N ALA A 27 -33.70 18.91 -20.22
CA ALA A 27 -32.39 19.49 -19.95
C ALA A 27 -31.88 19.15 -18.54
N VAL A 28 -32.75 19.25 -17.53
CA VAL A 28 -32.44 18.82 -16.15
C VAL A 28 -32.20 17.31 -16.09
N TYR A 29 -32.98 16.50 -16.79
CA TYR A 29 -32.77 15.06 -16.87
C TYR A 29 -31.44 14.70 -17.54
N LYS A 30 -31.07 15.37 -18.64
CA LYS A 30 -29.77 15.21 -19.30
C LYS A 30 -28.62 15.71 -18.42
N TYR A 31 -28.81 16.78 -17.67
CA TYR A 31 -27.84 17.29 -16.70
C TYR A 31 -27.63 16.30 -15.56
N LEU A 32 -28.71 15.79 -14.96
CA LEU A 32 -28.67 14.73 -13.94
C LEU A 32 -28.14 13.40 -14.48
N GLN A 33 -28.37 13.07 -15.76
CA GLN A 33 -27.74 11.92 -16.41
C GLN A 33 -26.26 12.13 -16.72
N LYS A 34 -25.82 13.38 -16.92
CA LYS A 34 -24.40 13.70 -17.10
C LYS A 34 -23.62 13.38 -15.81
N ASP A 35 -24.21 13.66 -14.65
CA ASP A 35 -23.62 13.32 -13.35
C ASP A 35 -23.76 11.81 -13.03
N LYS A 36 -24.78 11.12 -13.55
CA LYS A 36 -24.92 9.65 -13.42
C LYS A 36 -24.05 8.83 -14.37
N LYS A 37 -23.44 9.45 -15.40
CA LYS A 37 -22.51 8.80 -16.33
C LYS A 37 -21.06 8.78 -15.85
N VAL A 38 -20.80 9.26 -14.64
CA VAL A 38 -19.62 8.84 -13.89
C VAL A 38 -20.02 7.57 -13.13
N GLU A 39 -20.22 6.46 -13.84
CA GLU A 39 -19.65 5.22 -13.26
C GLU A 39 -18.19 5.59 -13.10
N MET A 40 -17.75 5.88 -11.88
CA MET A 40 -16.33 6.04 -11.61
C MET A 40 -15.71 4.76 -12.14
N ASP A 41 -14.88 4.84 -13.18
CA ASP A 41 -14.14 3.67 -13.66
C ASP A 41 -13.35 3.17 -12.45
N LEU A 42 -13.87 2.11 -11.83
CA LEU A 42 -13.27 1.51 -10.66
C LEU A 42 -12.09 0.71 -11.16
N MET A 43 -10.94 0.91 -10.51
CA MET A 43 -9.79 0.05 -10.70
C MET A 43 -10.14 -1.38 -10.24
N PRO A 44 -9.34 -2.40 -10.62
CA PRO A 44 -9.57 -3.79 -10.22
C PRO A 44 -9.69 -4.02 -8.70
N ASN A 45 -9.13 -3.13 -7.88
CA ASN A 45 -9.27 -3.17 -6.41
C ASN A 45 -10.64 -2.65 -5.89
N GLY A 46 -11.55 -2.25 -6.78
CA GLY A 46 -12.89 -1.75 -6.44
C GLY A 46 -12.92 -0.30 -5.94
N LEU A 47 -11.82 0.43 -6.05
CA LEU A 47 -11.68 1.85 -5.73
C LEU A 47 -11.45 2.65 -7.03
N SER A 48 -11.83 3.93 -7.06
CA SER A 48 -11.32 4.83 -8.10
C SER A 48 -9.83 5.13 -7.93
N LEU A 49 -9.20 5.71 -8.95
CA LEU A 49 -7.81 6.15 -8.87
C LEU A 49 -7.56 7.09 -7.68
N LYS A 50 -8.46 8.06 -7.46
CA LYS A 50 -8.35 9.01 -6.35
C LYS A 50 -8.47 8.31 -4.99
N GLU A 51 -9.41 7.38 -4.85
CA GLU A 51 -9.58 6.61 -3.61
C GLU A 51 -8.39 5.69 -3.36
N THR A 52 -7.86 5.05 -4.41
CA THR A 52 -6.63 4.26 -4.37
C THR A 52 -5.44 5.11 -3.92
N MET A 53 -5.28 6.33 -4.42
CA MET A 53 -4.23 7.24 -3.97
C MET A 53 -4.34 7.58 -2.48
N SER A 54 -5.55 7.90 -1.99
CA SER A 54 -5.77 8.16 -0.56
C SER A 54 -5.50 6.93 0.28
N TYR A 55 -5.98 5.76 -0.16
CA TYR A 55 -5.76 4.47 0.49
C TYR A 55 -4.27 4.13 0.62
N LEU A 56 -3.50 4.22 -0.47
CA LEU A 56 -2.06 3.98 -0.48
C LEU A 56 -1.34 4.93 0.48
N ARG A 57 -1.67 6.21 0.43
CA ARG A 57 -1.04 7.26 1.26
C ARG A 57 -1.32 7.04 2.75
N PHE A 58 -2.56 6.70 3.10
CA PHE A 58 -2.96 6.55 4.50
C PHE A 58 -2.24 5.36 5.15
N TYR A 59 -2.27 4.20 4.50
CA TYR A 59 -1.65 2.97 5.03
C TYR A 59 -0.14 2.88 4.76
N ASN A 60 0.47 3.88 4.14
CA ASN A 60 1.88 3.86 3.71
C ASN A 60 2.20 2.65 2.83
N LEU A 61 1.30 2.28 1.92
CA LEU A 61 1.49 1.19 0.96
C LEU A 61 2.21 1.71 -0.29
N SER A 62 2.90 0.82 -0.98
CA SER A 62 3.50 1.09 -2.29
C SER A 62 2.68 0.44 -3.40
N SER A 63 2.95 0.84 -4.65
CA SER A 63 2.31 0.25 -5.83
C SER A 63 3.29 0.02 -6.97
N HIS A 64 3.00 -0.98 -7.82
CA HIS A 64 3.63 -1.17 -9.13
C HIS A 64 2.57 -1.24 -10.24
N PRO A 65 2.62 -0.38 -11.26
CA PRO A 65 3.49 0.79 -11.37
C PRO A 65 3.25 1.80 -10.24
N TYR A 66 4.28 2.60 -9.96
CA TYR A 66 4.21 3.64 -8.94
C TYR A 66 3.18 4.71 -9.29
N ILE A 67 2.25 4.98 -8.39
CA ILE A 67 1.28 6.08 -8.52
C ILE A 67 1.86 7.35 -7.86
N ASN A 68 2.14 8.37 -8.67
CA ASN A 68 2.68 9.63 -8.15
C ASN A 68 1.58 10.50 -7.50
N PHE A 69 1.74 10.82 -6.22
CA PHE A 69 0.81 11.61 -5.40
C PHE A 69 0.76 13.12 -5.69
N GLY A 70 1.55 13.64 -6.65
CA GLY A 70 1.74 15.09 -6.84
C GLY A 70 1.71 15.62 -8.28
N SER A 71 1.46 14.78 -9.28
CA SER A 71 1.38 15.23 -10.68
C SER A 71 0.19 14.59 -11.36
N ASP A 72 -0.55 15.39 -12.12
CA ASP A 72 -1.50 14.92 -13.11
C ASP A 72 -0.71 14.09 -14.14
N VAL A 73 -0.66 12.77 -13.92
CA VAL A 73 -0.39 11.76 -14.94
C VAL A 73 1.00 11.89 -15.61
N VAL A 74 2.02 11.26 -15.00
CA VAL A 74 2.95 10.45 -15.80
C VAL A 74 2.47 9.01 -15.65
N ILE A 75 1.31 8.73 -16.23
CA ILE A 75 0.92 7.37 -16.56
C ILE A 75 1.78 7.01 -17.78
N ARG A 76 2.44 5.85 -17.73
CA ARG A 76 3.22 5.34 -18.87
C ARG A 76 2.36 5.45 -20.14
N LYS A 77 2.92 5.83 -21.29
CA LYS A 77 2.12 5.96 -22.53
C LYS A 77 1.50 4.62 -22.98
N ASP A 78 2.01 3.53 -22.43
CA ASP A 78 1.77 2.13 -22.75
C ASP A 78 1.03 1.35 -21.65
N TYR A 79 0.71 1.96 -20.50
CA TYR A 79 0.02 1.29 -19.39
C TYR A 79 -1.14 2.13 -18.88
N ASP A 80 -2.36 1.60 -18.90
CA ASP A 80 -3.54 2.32 -18.42
C ASP A 80 -3.86 1.87 -16.99
N ILE A 81 -3.45 2.68 -16.00
CA ILE A 81 -3.65 2.35 -14.58
C ILE A 81 -5.11 2.15 -14.22
N GLU A 82 -6.03 2.92 -14.81
CA GLU A 82 -7.46 2.83 -14.47
C GLU A 82 -8.05 1.51 -14.98
N LYS A 83 -7.60 1.06 -16.15
CA LYS A 83 -8.04 -0.19 -16.77
C LYS A 83 -7.31 -1.43 -16.24
N ASP A 84 -5.98 -1.38 -16.17
CA ASP A 84 -5.11 -2.53 -15.93
C ASP A 84 -4.77 -2.70 -14.43
N GLY A 85 -5.04 -1.69 -13.61
CA GLY A 85 -4.85 -1.72 -12.17
C GLY A 85 -3.43 -1.41 -11.71
N VAL A 86 -3.12 -1.75 -10.45
CA VAL A 86 -1.76 -1.75 -9.90
C VAL A 86 -1.62 -2.89 -8.89
N ASP A 87 -0.42 -3.43 -8.78
CA ASP A 87 -0.05 -4.29 -7.65
C ASP A 87 0.18 -3.41 -6.42
N ILE A 88 -0.48 -3.70 -5.31
CA ILE A 88 -0.32 -2.98 -4.04
C ILE A 88 0.37 -3.89 -3.03
N TYR A 89 1.42 -3.39 -2.38
CA TYR A 89 2.22 -4.20 -1.47
C TYR A 89 2.73 -3.37 -0.27
N PRO A 90 2.99 -4.01 0.88
CA PRO A 90 3.48 -3.34 2.07
C PRO A 90 4.98 -3.03 1.96
N ILE A 91 5.38 -1.95 2.62
CA ILE A 91 6.78 -1.57 2.85
C ILE A 91 7.04 -1.47 4.36
N LEU A 92 8.28 -1.21 4.79
CA LEU A 92 8.64 -1.11 6.21
C LEU A 92 7.77 -0.07 6.93
N ASN A 93 7.47 1.04 6.26
CA ASN A 93 6.58 2.06 6.80
C ASN A 93 5.15 1.55 6.99
N THR A 94 4.64 0.65 6.15
CA THR A 94 3.35 -0.03 6.38
C THR A 94 3.42 -0.87 7.65
N GLN A 95 4.49 -1.64 7.81
CA GLN A 95 4.71 -2.55 8.96
C GLN A 95 4.77 -1.78 10.28
N MET A 96 5.39 -0.61 10.30
CA MET A 96 5.45 0.25 11.49
C MET A 96 4.15 1.04 11.72
N PHE A 97 3.45 1.44 10.66
CA PHE A 97 2.26 2.26 10.75
C PHE A 97 1.07 1.52 11.37
N LEU A 98 0.82 0.28 10.95
CA LEU A 98 -0.39 -0.43 11.33
C LEU A 98 -0.49 -0.72 12.84
N PRO A 99 0.60 -1.10 13.54
CA PRO A 99 0.59 -1.20 15.01
C PRO A 99 0.27 0.13 15.71
N VAL A 100 0.84 1.25 15.23
CA VAL A 100 0.54 2.58 15.77
C VAL A 100 -0.93 2.92 15.57
N LEU A 101 -1.47 2.64 14.39
CA LEU A 101 -2.89 2.87 14.09
C LEU A 101 -3.79 2.03 15.01
N ASN A 102 -3.51 0.74 15.18
CA ASN A 102 -4.27 -0.13 16.09
C ASN A 102 -4.20 0.38 17.54
N TYR A 103 -3.02 0.75 18.02
CA TYR A 103 -2.84 1.32 19.35
C TYR A 103 -3.66 2.59 19.56
N SER A 104 -3.61 3.54 18.61
CA SER A 104 -4.39 4.78 18.69
C SER A 104 -5.91 4.56 18.61
N ILE A 105 -6.38 3.48 17.96
CA ILE A 105 -7.81 3.16 17.87
C ILE A 105 -8.31 2.45 19.13
N PHE A 106 -7.57 1.46 19.64
CA PHE A 106 -8.06 0.52 20.65
C PHE A 106 -7.50 0.74 22.06
N GLU A 107 -6.28 1.26 22.20
CA GLU A 107 -5.57 1.36 23.49
C GLU A 107 -5.47 2.80 24.01
N GLU A 108 -5.23 3.78 23.13
CA GLU A 108 -4.98 5.15 23.54
C GLU A 108 -6.28 5.86 23.99
N GLU A 109 -6.40 6.10 25.29
CA GLU A 109 -7.52 6.84 25.87
C GLU A 109 -7.35 8.37 25.71
N GLY A 110 -8.42 9.06 25.30
CA GLY A 110 -8.57 10.51 25.53
C GLY A 110 -8.34 11.45 24.34
N LEU A 111 -7.77 11.01 23.21
CA LEU A 111 -7.52 11.90 22.06
C LEU A 111 -8.59 11.82 20.94
N TYR A 112 -9.33 10.71 20.85
CA TYR A 112 -10.03 10.34 19.60
C TYR A 112 -11.45 9.75 19.78
N TYR A 113 -12.07 9.94 20.95
CA TYR A 113 -13.14 9.07 21.43
C TYR A 113 -14.32 8.87 20.46
N ASP A 114 -14.84 9.93 19.83
CA ASP A 114 -16.00 9.84 18.93
C ASP A 114 -15.66 9.18 17.57
N ILE A 115 -14.48 9.48 17.02
CA ILE A 115 -14.02 8.95 15.73
C ILE A 115 -13.56 7.51 15.89
N SER A 116 -12.73 7.24 16.91
CA SER A 116 -12.35 5.89 17.30
C SER A 116 -13.56 5.07 17.70
N GLY A 117 -14.66 5.66 18.20
CA GLY A 117 -15.91 4.95 18.45
C GLY A 117 -16.51 4.37 17.17
N ARG A 118 -16.67 5.20 16.13
CA ARG A 118 -17.20 4.73 14.84
C ARG A 118 -16.24 3.80 14.09
N ILE A 119 -14.94 4.08 14.13
CA ILE A 119 -13.95 3.17 13.54
C ILE A 119 -13.94 1.84 14.29
N ARG A 120 -14.05 1.83 15.62
CA ARG A 120 -14.20 0.61 16.42
C ARG A 120 -15.49 -0.16 16.12
N GLU A 121 -16.59 0.53 15.82
CA GLU A 121 -17.84 -0.11 15.39
C GLU A 121 -17.62 -0.85 14.06
N ILE A 122 -17.11 -0.16 13.04
CA ILE A 122 -16.79 -0.75 11.72
C ILE A 122 -15.83 -1.93 11.90
N LEU A 123 -14.70 -1.73 12.57
CA LEU A 123 -13.70 -2.78 12.80
C LEU A 123 -14.25 -3.95 13.64
N GLY A 124 -15.16 -3.67 14.57
CA GLY A 124 -15.83 -4.67 15.39
C GLY A 124 -16.73 -5.61 14.60
N GLU A 125 -17.36 -5.14 13.51
CA GLU A 125 -18.13 -5.99 12.58
C GLU A 125 -17.24 -7.06 11.91
N TYR A 126 -15.94 -6.79 11.78
CA TYR A 126 -14.92 -7.71 11.25
C TYR A 126 -14.16 -8.45 12.36
N GLY A 127 -14.60 -8.33 13.61
CA GLY A 127 -14.03 -9.05 14.76
C GLY A 127 -12.76 -8.42 15.35
N PHE A 128 -12.40 -7.19 14.97
CA PHE A 128 -11.24 -6.51 15.52
C PHE A 128 -11.55 -5.77 16.82
N ASN A 129 -10.61 -5.81 17.76
CA ASN A 129 -10.69 -5.22 19.09
C ASN A 129 -9.29 -5.20 19.75
N ASN A 130 -9.20 -4.80 21.02
CA ASN A 130 -7.97 -4.77 21.82
C ASN A 130 -7.27 -6.13 22.07
N LYS A 131 -7.81 -7.22 21.53
CA LYS A 131 -7.23 -8.57 21.56
C LYS A 131 -7.05 -9.17 20.17
N ASN A 132 -7.59 -8.54 19.14
CA ASN A 132 -7.51 -9.01 17.76
C ASN A 132 -7.39 -7.78 16.85
N TYR A 133 -6.18 -7.46 16.45
CA TYR A 133 -5.92 -6.24 15.69
C TYR A 133 -6.02 -6.43 14.19
N MET A 134 -6.27 -5.33 13.49
CA MET A 134 -6.26 -5.27 12.03
C MET A 134 -4.86 -5.63 11.52
N THR A 135 -4.81 -6.51 10.51
CA THR A 135 -3.56 -6.97 9.88
C THR A 135 -3.37 -6.33 8.51
N ILE A 136 -2.13 -6.30 8.03
CA ILE A 136 -1.80 -5.80 6.68
C ILE A 136 -2.52 -6.62 5.62
N GLN A 137 -2.54 -7.95 5.77
CA GLN A 137 -3.25 -8.82 4.84
C GLN A 137 -4.74 -8.46 4.76
N TRP A 138 -5.38 -8.20 5.90
CA TRP A 138 -6.79 -7.78 5.91
C TRP A 138 -6.99 -6.45 5.17
N VAL A 139 -6.09 -5.48 5.36
CA VAL A 139 -6.12 -4.19 4.66
C VAL A 139 -6.06 -4.39 3.14
N LEU A 140 -5.15 -5.25 2.67
CA LEU A 140 -5.00 -5.60 1.25
C LEU A 140 -6.21 -6.35 0.69
N ASP A 141 -6.80 -7.26 1.47
CA ASP A 141 -7.96 -8.06 1.06
C ASP A 141 -9.29 -7.27 1.08
N ASN A 142 -9.35 -6.16 1.83
CA ASN A 142 -10.57 -5.37 2.05
C ASN A 142 -10.39 -3.88 1.69
N PRO A 143 -9.89 -3.54 0.47
CA PRO A 143 -9.47 -2.18 0.12
C PRO A 143 -10.60 -1.14 0.26
N LYS A 144 -11.85 -1.53 -0.03
CA LYS A 144 -13.01 -0.64 0.09
C LYS A 144 -13.29 -0.21 1.53
N ILE A 145 -13.25 -1.16 2.46
CA ILE A 145 -13.51 -0.90 3.89
C ILE A 145 -12.30 -0.20 4.51
N ALA A 146 -11.09 -0.62 4.14
CA ALA A 146 -9.87 0.04 4.56
C ALA A 146 -9.84 1.51 4.11
N TYR A 147 -10.31 1.82 2.89
CA TYR A 147 -10.49 3.19 2.41
C TYR A 147 -11.52 3.95 3.24
N GLU A 148 -12.68 3.37 3.58
CA GLU A 148 -13.68 4.03 4.44
C GLU A 148 -13.09 4.46 5.79
N ILE A 149 -12.30 3.60 6.42
CA ILE A 149 -11.56 3.93 7.65
C ILE A 149 -10.60 5.10 7.39
N SER A 150 -9.82 5.05 6.30
CA SER A 150 -8.89 6.13 5.94
C SER A 150 -9.60 7.47 5.72
N ASP A 151 -10.74 7.49 5.04
CA ASP A 151 -11.53 8.69 4.74
C ASP A 151 -12.11 9.28 6.03
N LEU A 152 -12.60 8.45 6.96
CA LEU A 152 -13.07 8.89 8.28
C LEU A 152 -11.94 9.58 9.08
N VAL A 153 -10.74 9.01 9.06
CA VAL A 153 -9.57 9.60 9.73
C VAL A 153 -9.09 10.87 9.02
N GLU A 154 -9.03 10.89 7.68
CA GLU A 154 -8.56 12.05 6.92
C GLU A 154 -9.50 13.26 7.05
N ARG A 155 -10.81 13.07 6.91
CA ARG A 155 -11.81 14.15 7.08
C ARG A 155 -11.73 14.83 8.44
N THR A 156 -11.33 14.07 9.46
CA THR A 156 -11.22 14.54 10.83
C THR A 156 -9.83 15.07 11.16
N ARG A 157 -8.79 14.67 10.41
CA ARG A 157 -7.44 15.26 10.45
C ARG A 157 -7.42 16.75 10.16
N TYR A 158 -8.29 17.22 9.26
CA TYR A 158 -8.47 18.65 9.00
C TYR A 158 -9.20 19.40 10.14
N ALA A 159 -9.58 18.71 11.22
CA ALA A 159 -10.35 19.24 12.34
C ALA A 159 -9.71 18.97 13.73
N ASN A 160 -8.39 18.72 13.82
CA ASN A 160 -7.56 18.58 15.04
C ASN A 160 -7.02 17.17 15.38
N TYR A 161 -6.92 16.23 14.42
CA TYR A 161 -6.29 14.92 14.67
C TYR A 161 -4.74 15.03 14.58
N PRO A 162 -3.97 14.68 15.62
CA PRO A 162 -2.53 14.49 15.51
C PRO A 162 -2.14 13.61 14.32
N LYS A 163 -1.02 13.92 13.68
CA LYS A 163 -0.53 13.12 12.55
C LYS A 163 -0.03 11.76 13.08
N ILE A 164 -0.87 10.72 12.97
CA ILE A 164 -0.39 9.33 13.07
C ILE A 164 0.69 9.14 12.01
N SER A 165 1.86 8.65 12.43
CA SER A 165 2.98 8.41 11.54
C SER A 165 3.75 7.15 11.93
N PRO A 166 4.41 6.48 10.97
CA PRO A 166 5.28 5.34 11.27
C PRO A 166 6.36 5.66 12.31
N GLY A 167 6.83 6.92 12.40
CA GLY A 167 7.86 7.34 13.35
C GLY A 167 7.45 7.23 14.83
N GLN A 168 6.15 7.20 15.14
CA GLN A 168 5.70 6.98 16.52
C GLN A 168 5.92 5.54 16.98
N TYR A 169 6.16 4.61 16.05
CA TYR A 169 6.49 3.23 16.38
C TYR A 169 7.71 3.16 17.31
N PHE A 170 8.73 4.00 17.07
CA PHE A 170 9.92 4.08 17.89
C PHE A 170 9.62 4.49 19.33
N ASP A 171 8.73 5.47 19.51
CA ASP A 171 8.39 6.02 20.83
C ASP A 171 7.47 5.07 21.62
N ILE A 172 6.61 4.33 20.92
CA ILE A 172 5.57 3.51 21.54
C ILE A 172 6.04 2.06 21.74
N PHE A 173 6.88 1.50 20.86
CA PHE A 173 7.14 0.05 20.84
C PHE A 173 8.62 -0.34 20.95
N LEU A 174 9.56 0.60 20.82
CA LEU A 174 10.98 0.33 20.98
C LEU A 174 11.55 0.94 22.25
N LYS A 175 12.36 0.16 22.99
CA LYS A 175 13.16 0.63 24.12
C LYS A 175 14.64 0.42 23.85
N ASN A 176 15.47 1.32 24.37
CA ASN A 176 16.93 1.23 24.29
C ASN A 176 17.47 1.01 22.86
N ASN A 177 16.85 1.60 21.84
CA ASN A 177 17.24 1.43 20.43
C ASN A 177 18.72 1.76 20.13
N LYS A 178 19.41 2.49 21.00
CA LYS A 178 20.84 2.82 20.83
C LYS A 178 21.78 1.67 21.17
N GLU A 179 21.28 0.62 21.82
CA GLU A 179 22.09 -0.57 22.12
C GLU A 179 22.31 -1.36 20.83
N GLU A 180 23.57 -1.67 20.55
CA GLU A 180 23.98 -2.41 19.36
C GLU A 180 24.17 -3.90 19.68
N LYS A 181 23.54 -4.76 18.88
CA LYS A 181 23.74 -6.22 18.87
C LYS A 181 24.29 -6.59 17.50
N ASN A 182 25.41 -7.31 17.48
CA ASN A 182 26.14 -7.64 16.25
C ASN A 182 26.49 -6.40 15.39
N GLY A 183 26.67 -5.23 16.02
CA GLY A 183 26.98 -3.97 15.34
C GLY A 183 25.78 -3.27 14.70
N LEU A 184 24.55 -3.70 14.99
CA LEU A 184 23.31 -3.08 14.54
C LEU A 184 22.45 -2.69 15.76
N THR A 185 21.82 -1.52 15.70
CA THR A 185 20.77 -1.11 16.63
C THR A 185 19.56 -2.04 16.57
N THR A 186 18.65 -1.93 17.53
CA THR A 186 17.40 -2.72 17.54
C THR A 186 16.59 -2.53 16.26
N PHE A 187 16.43 -1.28 15.83
CA PHE A 187 15.68 -0.97 14.61
C PHE A 187 16.39 -1.45 13.34
N GLU A 188 17.72 -1.36 13.29
CA GLU A 188 18.49 -1.87 12.15
C GLU A 188 18.35 -3.38 12.04
N ASN A 189 18.37 -4.11 13.17
CA ASN A 189 18.08 -5.54 13.22
C ASN A 189 16.64 -5.85 12.75
N ILE A 190 15.63 -5.10 13.19
CA ILE A 190 14.24 -5.25 12.72
C ILE A 190 14.14 -5.03 11.21
N SER A 191 14.78 -3.97 10.70
CA SER A 191 14.74 -3.59 9.30
C SER A 191 15.45 -4.61 8.41
N TYR A 192 16.60 -5.09 8.87
CA TYR A 192 17.37 -6.18 8.27
C TYR A 192 16.54 -7.48 8.20
N ALA A 193 15.95 -7.90 9.31
CA ALA A 193 15.14 -9.11 9.36
C ALA A 193 13.91 -9.01 8.45
N TRP A 194 13.23 -7.86 8.45
CA TRP A 194 12.11 -7.61 7.55
C TRP A 194 12.50 -7.68 6.08
N ALA A 195 13.60 -7.02 5.72
CA ALA A 195 14.02 -6.89 4.32
C ALA A 195 14.44 -8.21 3.68
N TYR A 196 14.97 -9.16 4.47
CA TYR A 196 15.31 -10.51 3.99
C TYR A 196 14.29 -11.58 4.37
N LYS A 197 13.12 -11.22 4.90
CA LYS A 197 12.09 -12.18 5.35
C LYS A 197 12.67 -13.23 6.33
N LEU A 198 13.51 -12.79 7.27
CA LEU A 198 14.05 -13.68 8.30
C LEU A 198 12.99 -13.94 9.35
N GLU A 199 12.90 -15.20 9.80
CA GLU A 199 12.10 -15.53 10.97
C GLU A 199 12.83 -15.03 12.21
N SER A 200 12.07 -14.41 13.12
CA SER A 200 12.54 -13.90 14.40
C SER A 200 11.89 -14.70 15.52
N ASP A 201 12.65 -15.01 16.55
CA ASP A 201 12.15 -15.65 17.77
C ASP A 201 11.18 -14.76 18.57
N ILE A 202 11.22 -13.46 18.34
CA ILE A 202 10.24 -12.49 18.84
C ILE A 202 9.42 -11.84 17.72
N PRO A 203 8.15 -11.46 17.96
CA PRO A 203 7.36 -10.73 16.97
C PRO A 203 7.88 -9.30 16.76
N LEU A 204 8.34 -8.98 15.54
CA LEU A 204 8.96 -7.69 15.23
C LEU A 204 7.95 -6.55 14.96
N PHE A 205 6.76 -6.87 14.42
CA PHE A 205 5.74 -5.87 14.06
C PHE A 205 4.37 -6.15 14.69
N TYR A 206 4.29 -7.13 15.57
CA TYR A 206 3.06 -7.47 16.27
C TYR A 206 3.11 -6.89 17.66
N ILE A 207 2.25 -5.92 17.96
CA ILE A 207 2.02 -5.46 19.32
C ILE A 207 0.56 -5.68 19.63
N ASP A 208 0.24 -6.58 20.55
CA ASP A 208 -1.03 -6.58 21.29
C ASP A 208 -0.89 -5.77 22.60
N SER A 209 -2.00 -5.46 23.26
CA SER A 209 -2.05 -4.75 24.56
C SER A 209 -1.26 -5.43 25.71
N LYS A 210 -0.66 -6.60 25.45
CA LYS A 210 0.14 -7.39 26.38
C LYS A 210 1.56 -7.66 25.89
N THR A 211 1.89 -7.28 24.66
CA THR A 211 3.18 -7.56 24.07
C THR A 211 4.19 -6.60 24.69
N GLU A 212 5.22 -7.16 25.31
CA GLU A 212 6.33 -6.37 25.85
C GLU A 212 7.01 -5.60 24.70
N TYR A 213 7.39 -4.35 24.97
CA TYR A 213 8.22 -3.54 24.08
C TYR A 213 9.43 -4.36 23.60
N ILE A 214 9.84 -4.18 22.34
CA ILE A 214 11.13 -4.72 21.89
C ILE A 214 12.20 -3.85 22.53
N ASP A 215 13.00 -4.45 23.41
CA ASP A 215 14.05 -3.76 24.15
C ASP A 215 15.41 -4.13 23.54
N GLY A 216 16.23 -3.12 23.22
CA GLY A 216 17.56 -3.34 22.65
C GLY A 216 18.54 -4.14 23.51
N THR A 217 18.19 -4.39 24.78
CA THR A 217 18.94 -5.31 25.65
C THR A 217 18.64 -6.79 25.38
N GLN A 218 17.49 -7.10 24.76
CA GLN A 218 17.08 -8.46 24.40
C GLN A 218 18.00 -9.04 23.32
N GLU A 219 18.18 -10.34 23.36
CA GLU A 219 18.80 -11.08 22.26
C GLU A 219 17.70 -11.45 21.26
N MET A 220 17.92 -11.12 19.99
CA MET A 220 17.04 -11.50 18.88
C MET A 220 17.76 -12.57 18.07
N GLU A 221 17.12 -13.72 17.91
CA GLU A 221 17.63 -14.79 17.05
C GLU A 221 16.89 -14.75 15.71
N PHE A 222 17.66 -14.65 14.63
CA PHE A 222 17.13 -14.73 13.27
C PHE A 222 17.44 -16.07 12.62
N ARG A 223 16.49 -16.58 11.82
CA ARG A 223 16.60 -17.88 11.16
C ARG A 223 16.19 -17.78 9.69
N ILE A 224 16.89 -18.54 8.86
CA ILE A 224 16.56 -18.72 7.45
C ILE A 224 15.38 -19.68 7.36
N THR A 225 14.38 -19.33 6.57
CA THR A 225 13.21 -20.15 6.27
C THR A 225 13.08 -20.41 4.77
N GLU A 226 12.13 -21.24 4.36
CA GLU A 226 11.77 -21.39 2.94
C GLU A 226 11.31 -20.07 2.31
N GLU A 227 10.64 -19.20 3.08
CA GLU A 227 10.26 -17.86 2.60
C GLU A 227 11.51 -16.99 2.36
N THR A 228 12.49 -17.04 3.26
CA THR A 228 13.78 -16.36 3.10
C THR A 228 14.49 -16.80 1.82
N GLU A 229 14.62 -18.12 1.62
CA GLU A 229 15.28 -18.67 0.43
C GLU A 229 14.58 -18.25 -0.84
N ARG A 230 13.26 -18.45 -0.90
CA ARG A 230 12.44 -18.07 -2.06
C ARG A 230 12.55 -16.57 -2.36
N PHE A 231 12.53 -15.73 -1.33
CA PHE A 231 12.70 -14.28 -1.50
C PHE A 231 14.06 -13.92 -2.10
N ILE A 232 15.14 -14.53 -1.61
CA ILE A 232 16.50 -14.31 -2.11
C ILE A 232 16.64 -14.81 -3.55
N GLU A 233 16.05 -15.94 -3.89
CA GLU A 233 16.03 -16.46 -5.27
C GLU A 233 15.31 -15.51 -6.23
N ILE A 234 14.10 -15.06 -5.89
CA ILE A 234 13.35 -14.06 -6.68
C ILE A 234 14.18 -12.79 -6.83
N THR A 235 14.81 -12.33 -5.74
CA THR A 235 15.66 -11.13 -5.75
C THR A 235 16.83 -11.29 -6.73
N ASN A 236 17.53 -12.42 -6.72
CA ASN A 236 18.60 -12.70 -7.66
C ASN A 236 18.09 -12.81 -9.11
N PHE A 237 16.96 -13.49 -9.34
CA PHE A 237 16.33 -13.54 -10.66
C PHE A 237 16.03 -12.13 -11.19
N MET A 238 15.38 -11.30 -10.38
CA MET A 238 15.02 -9.93 -10.75
C MET A 238 16.23 -9.08 -11.09
N PHE A 239 17.33 -9.22 -10.35
CA PHE A 239 18.54 -8.46 -10.65
C PHE A 239 19.34 -9.02 -11.81
N TRP A 240 19.40 -10.33 -12.06
CA TRP A 240 20.42 -10.87 -12.97
C TRP A 240 19.87 -11.57 -14.21
N GLU A 241 18.60 -11.95 -14.19
CA GLU A 241 17.95 -12.76 -15.22
C GLU A 241 16.70 -12.10 -15.81
N TYR A 242 15.97 -11.30 -15.04
CA TYR A 242 14.74 -10.67 -15.50
C TYR A 242 14.99 -9.70 -16.67
N GLU A 243 14.28 -9.97 -17.76
CA GLU A 243 14.26 -9.12 -18.94
C GLU A 243 13.26 -7.97 -18.75
N VAL A 244 13.79 -6.75 -18.70
CA VAL A 244 13.01 -5.54 -18.46
C VAL A 244 12.14 -5.19 -19.66
N GLU A 245 10.90 -4.79 -19.39
CA GLU A 245 9.92 -4.43 -20.43
C GLU A 245 10.09 -2.96 -20.87
N THR A 246 10.72 -2.11 -20.06
CA THR A 246 10.79 -0.66 -20.28
C THR A 246 12.16 -0.05 -19.95
N ASP A 247 12.51 1.05 -20.61
CA ASP A 247 13.74 1.82 -20.35
C ASP A 247 13.82 2.37 -18.91
N VAL A 248 12.66 2.68 -18.31
CA VAL A 248 12.58 3.19 -16.93
C VAL A 248 12.92 2.08 -15.95
N GLU A 249 12.36 0.88 -16.14
CA GLU A 249 12.67 -0.29 -15.33
C GLU A 249 14.15 -0.71 -15.51
N ASP A 250 14.68 -0.65 -16.74
CA ASP A 250 16.12 -0.87 -16.99
C ASP A 250 17.00 0.11 -16.19
N THR A 251 16.66 1.39 -16.24
CA THR A 251 17.42 2.43 -15.53
C THR A 251 17.40 2.21 -14.02
N LEU A 252 16.23 1.87 -13.45
CA LEU A 252 16.08 1.57 -12.03
C LEU A 252 16.89 0.32 -11.64
N LEU A 253 16.70 -0.78 -12.35
CA LEU A 253 17.38 -2.05 -12.07
C LEU A 253 18.90 -1.92 -12.22
N ARG A 254 19.39 -1.18 -13.21
CA ARG A 254 20.82 -0.86 -13.36
C ARG A 254 21.37 -0.12 -12.13
N GLY A 255 20.62 0.85 -11.62
CA GLY A 255 21.00 1.57 -10.40
C GLY A 255 21.06 0.69 -9.15
N TYR A 256 20.25 -0.36 -9.07
CA TYR A 256 20.33 -1.35 -7.99
C TYR A 256 21.46 -2.36 -8.20
N ARG A 257 21.62 -2.89 -9.42
CA ARG A 257 22.72 -3.80 -9.78
C ARG A 257 24.08 -3.20 -9.42
N ASN A 258 24.33 -1.95 -9.77
CA ASN A 258 25.58 -1.26 -9.44
C ASN A 258 25.84 -1.24 -7.92
N ARG A 259 24.80 -1.01 -7.10
CA ARG A 259 24.93 -1.04 -5.63
C ARG A 259 25.22 -2.44 -5.12
N LEU A 260 24.53 -3.46 -5.66
CA LEU A 260 24.81 -4.86 -5.31
C LEU A 260 26.24 -5.28 -5.71
N GLU A 261 26.75 -4.79 -6.83
CA GLU A 261 28.13 -5.00 -7.27
C GLU A 261 29.16 -4.36 -6.34
N GLU A 262 28.87 -3.19 -5.74
CA GLU A 262 29.70 -2.56 -4.71
C GLU A 262 29.82 -3.44 -3.45
N HIS A 263 28.81 -4.26 -3.17
CA HIS A 263 28.80 -5.28 -2.10
C HIS A 263 29.35 -6.65 -2.56
N GLY A 264 29.83 -6.76 -3.81
CA GLY A 264 30.49 -7.95 -4.35
C GLY A 264 29.56 -8.96 -5.06
N PHE A 265 28.30 -8.62 -5.29
CA PHE A 265 27.34 -9.49 -5.97
C PHE A 265 27.26 -9.23 -7.46
N SER A 266 27.03 -10.28 -8.25
CA SER A 266 26.93 -10.19 -9.71
C SER A 266 26.17 -11.37 -10.28
N LYS A 267 25.98 -11.38 -11.60
CA LYS A 267 25.46 -12.55 -12.34
C LYS A 267 26.21 -13.87 -12.06
N ASN A 268 27.47 -13.80 -11.65
CA ASN A 268 28.29 -14.98 -11.35
C ASN A 268 28.51 -15.21 -9.84
N ASN A 269 27.97 -14.34 -8.99
CA ASN A 269 28.10 -14.42 -7.54
C ASN A 269 26.82 -13.89 -6.89
N TYR A 270 25.85 -14.78 -6.71
CA TYR A 270 24.54 -14.44 -6.17
C TYR A 270 24.56 -14.23 -4.66
N ILE A 271 23.61 -13.42 -4.19
CA ILE A 271 23.31 -13.29 -2.77
C ILE A 271 22.79 -14.66 -2.31
N THR A 272 23.24 -15.13 -1.15
CA THR A 272 22.74 -16.37 -0.54
C THR A 272 22.18 -16.06 0.84
N SER A 273 21.18 -16.83 1.26
CA SER A 273 20.64 -16.78 2.63
C SER A 273 21.73 -16.95 3.69
N GLN A 274 22.68 -17.86 3.45
CA GLN A 274 23.82 -18.09 4.34
C GLN A 274 24.71 -16.85 4.46
N TRP A 275 25.00 -16.17 3.34
CA TRP A 275 25.76 -14.92 3.41
C TRP A 275 25.01 -13.84 4.19
N VAL A 276 23.69 -13.72 3.98
CA VAL A 276 22.83 -12.75 4.68
C VAL A 276 22.94 -12.94 6.20
N ILE A 277 22.76 -14.18 6.68
CA ILE A 277 22.80 -14.46 8.13
C ILE A 277 24.19 -14.34 8.75
N GLU A 278 25.25 -14.62 7.98
CA GLU A 278 26.64 -14.53 8.44
C GLU A 278 27.20 -13.09 8.42
N ASN A 279 26.60 -12.18 7.66
CA ASN A 279 27.09 -10.82 7.44
C ASN A 279 25.99 -9.76 7.68
N PRO A 280 25.38 -9.69 8.88
CA PRO A 280 24.20 -8.85 9.11
C PRO A 280 24.46 -7.35 8.89
N ILE A 281 25.65 -6.85 9.22
CA ILE A 281 26.00 -5.43 9.05
C ILE A 281 26.04 -5.05 7.57
N GLU A 282 26.78 -5.82 6.76
CA GLU A 282 26.90 -5.63 5.32
C GLU A 282 25.55 -5.83 4.63
N ALA A 283 24.79 -6.86 5.04
CA ALA A 283 23.46 -7.13 4.51
C ALA A 283 22.49 -5.97 4.80
N TYR A 284 22.53 -5.37 6.00
CA TYR A 284 21.77 -4.17 6.33
C TYR A 284 22.18 -2.96 5.49
N LYS A 285 23.48 -2.67 5.38
CA LYS A 285 23.99 -1.55 4.56
C LYS A 285 23.56 -1.66 3.10
N MET A 286 23.56 -2.86 2.53
CA MET A 286 23.08 -3.08 1.16
C MET A 286 21.60 -2.68 1.00
N ILE A 287 20.76 -2.95 2.00
CA ILE A 287 19.34 -2.52 1.99
C ILE A 287 19.23 -1.01 2.15
N GLU A 288 20.04 -0.41 3.04
CA GLU A 288 20.07 1.04 3.25
C GLU A 288 20.48 1.79 1.98
N ASP A 289 21.55 1.32 1.32
CA ASP A 289 22.07 1.90 0.07
C ASP A 289 21.04 1.86 -1.06
N THR A 290 20.13 0.89 -1.02
CA THR A 290 19.03 0.72 -1.99
C THR A 290 17.72 1.35 -1.50
N ASN A 291 17.78 2.17 -0.44
CA ASN A 291 16.65 2.90 0.16
C ASN A 291 15.47 2.02 0.56
N TYR A 292 15.70 0.77 0.99
CA TYR A 292 14.60 -0.15 1.32
C TYR A 292 13.59 -0.31 0.18
N ASN A 293 14.01 -0.14 -1.07
CA ASN A 293 13.19 -0.43 -2.25
C ASN A 293 13.54 -1.81 -2.81
N PHE A 294 13.89 -2.75 -1.91
CA PHE A 294 14.29 -4.14 -2.21
C PHE A 294 13.14 -5.05 -2.68
N PHE A 295 11.93 -4.51 -2.83
CA PHE A 295 10.71 -5.31 -2.79
C PHE A 295 10.22 -5.66 -4.19
N TRP A 296 10.87 -6.67 -4.76
CA TRP A 296 10.42 -7.37 -5.97
C TRP A 296 9.61 -8.63 -5.64
N ASP A 297 9.13 -8.75 -4.40
CA ASP A 297 8.16 -9.75 -3.95
C ASP A 297 6.73 -9.25 -4.24
N THR A 298 6.45 -8.86 -5.48
CA THR A 298 5.07 -8.60 -5.90
C THR A 298 4.50 -9.82 -6.61
N PRO A 299 3.17 -10.02 -6.64
CA PRO A 299 2.57 -11.11 -7.39
C PRO A 299 3.03 -11.17 -8.85
N LYS A 300 3.23 -10.02 -9.52
CA LYS A 300 3.80 -9.94 -10.88
C LYS A 300 5.17 -10.63 -10.95
N PHE A 301 6.09 -10.30 -10.06
CA PHE A 301 7.46 -10.79 -10.12
C PHE A 301 7.61 -12.22 -9.61
N GLN A 302 6.81 -12.62 -8.62
CA GLN A 302 6.70 -14.03 -8.23
C GLN A 302 6.27 -14.89 -9.42
N LYS A 303 5.26 -14.45 -10.18
CA LYS A 303 4.78 -15.14 -11.37
C LYS A 303 5.84 -15.20 -12.48
N ALA A 304 6.56 -14.10 -12.72
CA ALA A 304 7.67 -14.10 -13.68
C ALA A 304 8.80 -15.06 -13.28
N TYR A 305 9.10 -15.18 -11.98
CA TYR A 305 10.09 -16.14 -11.48
C TYR A 305 9.61 -17.59 -11.65
N GLU A 306 8.34 -17.87 -11.38
CA GLU A 306 7.74 -19.20 -11.60
C GLU A 306 7.82 -19.61 -13.08
N GLU A 307 7.47 -18.70 -14.00
CA GLU A 307 7.58 -18.92 -15.45
C GLU A 307 9.03 -19.20 -15.88
N TYR A 308 10.01 -18.47 -15.33
CA TYR A 308 11.44 -18.71 -15.57
C TYR A 308 11.90 -20.10 -15.08
N LEU A 309 11.43 -20.55 -13.92
CA LEU A 309 11.76 -21.89 -13.40
C LEU A 309 11.19 -23.00 -14.31
N GLU A 310 9.97 -22.81 -14.83
CA GLU A 310 9.36 -23.74 -15.79
C GLU A 310 10.16 -23.83 -17.09
N GLU A 311 10.59 -22.69 -17.65
CA GLU A 311 11.42 -22.66 -18.85
C GLU A 311 12.77 -23.38 -18.64
N LEU A 312 13.43 -23.16 -17.50
CA LEU A 312 14.66 -23.86 -17.15
C LEU A 312 14.48 -25.37 -17.01
N ALA A 313 13.33 -25.82 -16.49
CA ALA A 313 13.02 -27.23 -16.37
C ALA A 313 12.87 -27.90 -17.74
N ILE A 314 12.19 -27.24 -18.68
CA ILE A 314 12.03 -27.70 -20.07
C ILE A 314 13.37 -27.82 -20.79
N ILE A 315 14.32 -26.90 -20.56
CA ILE A 315 15.65 -26.93 -21.19
C ILE A 315 16.52 -28.11 -20.67
N LYS A 316 16.21 -28.65 -19.49
CA LYS A 316 16.97 -29.76 -18.87
C LYS A 316 16.45 -31.16 -19.24
N GLU A 317 15.29 -31.27 -19.89
CA GLU A 317 14.71 -32.53 -20.41
C GLU A 317 15.14 -32.83 -21.85
#